data_AF-X1F934-F1
#
_entry.id   AF-X1F934-F1
#
_cell.length_a   1.000
_cell.length_b   1.000
_cell.length_c   1.000
_cell.angle_alpha   90.00
_cell.angle_beta   90.00
_cell.angle_gamma   90.00
#
_symmetry.space_group_name_H-M   'P 1'
#
loop_
_entity.id
_entity.type
_entity.pdbx_description
1 polymer ?
#
loop_
_entity_poly.entity_id
_entity_poly.type
_entity_poly.pdbx_seq_one_letter_code
_entity_poly.pdbx_strand_id
1 'polypeptide(L)'
;QRFGNPKFQGGDIIGKAGLEKYYDDILRGEKGGKEVEVDALGQEVATLLYQKPIPGEDLVLTIDRDLQLYGENLLFDKKGSIVVSNPNNGEILALVNRPSFSPNLFANGISSSDWQRLSSDADYPLTNRSVQGLYSPGSIFKVVTAIAALEEGVTDRKRKIYCSGSFELAGQVFTCWKETGHGSLSIVDGIAHSCNIYFYTLGKARNSKKIKILCINDAIKVITGIINNICS
;
A
#
# COMPACT_ATOMS: atom_id res chain seq x y z
N GLN A 1 -21.45 17.05 -2.46
CA GLN A 1 -20.15 17.10 -3.20
C GLN A 1 -20.37 17.87 -4.49
N ARG A 2 -19.43 18.72 -4.91
CA ARG A 2 -19.61 19.62 -6.08
C ARG A 2 -19.87 18.82 -7.36
N PHE A 3 -21.01 19.11 -7.97
CA PHE A 3 -21.43 18.68 -9.30
C PHE A 3 -20.49 19.31 -10.33
N GLY A 4 -19.77 18.49 -11.10
CA GLY A 4 -18.82 19.00 -12.10
C GLY A 4 -18.30 17.97 -13.11
N ASN A 5 -18.68 16.70 -12.98
CA ASN A 5 -18.46 15.71 -14.03
C ASN A 5 -19.83 15.40 -14.68
N PRO A 6 -20.03 15.71 -15.97
CA PRO A 6 -21.31 15.48 -16.66
C PRO A 6 -21.72 14.00 -16.74
N LYS A 7 -20.83 13.06 -16.37
CA LYS A 7 -21.12 11.62 -16.28
C LYS A 7 -21.93 11.19 -15.04
N PHE A 8 -22.12 12.06 -14.06
CA PHE A 8 -22.82 11.71 -12.81
C PHE A 8 -24.05 12.59 -12.57
N GLN A 9 -25.14 11.95 -12.17
CA GLN A 9 -26.38 12.60 -11.75
C GLN A 9 -26.59 12.42 -10.25
N GLY A 10 -27.43 13.27 -9.66
CA GLY A 10 -27.84 13.11 -8.27
C GLY A 10 -28.55 11.77 -8.07
N GLY A 11 -28.13 11.00 -7.07
CA GLY A 11 -28.66 9.66 -6.79
C GLY A 11 -27.78 8.51 -7.30
N ASP A 12 -26.71 8.79 -8.04
CA ASP A 12 -25.81 7.75 -8.54
C ASP A 12 -25.03 7.08 -7.42
N ILE A 13 -25.03 5.74 -7.43
CA ILE A 13 -24.12 4.92 -6.64
C ILE A 13 -22.77 4.95 -7.36
N ILE A 14 -21.73 5.41 -6.65
CA ILE A 14 -20.37 5.52 -7.18
C ILE A 14 -19.37 4.99 -6.16
N GLY A 15 -18.35 4.30 -6.66
CA GLY A 15 -17.24 3.82 -5.87
C GLY A 15 -16.44 4.97 -5.24
N LYS A 16 -16.30 4.94 -3.91
CA LYS A 16 -15.62 6.00 -3.15
C LYS A 16 -14.19 5.68 -2.76
N ALA A 17 -13.84 4.40 -2.65
CA ALA A 17 -12.51 3.94 -2.27
C ALA A 17 -12.21 2.54 -2.84
N GLY A 18 -10.94 2.12 -2.73
CA GLY A 18 -10.52 0.76 -3.09
C GLY A 18 -10.84 0.38 -4.54
N LEU A 19 -11.18 -0.90 -4.72
CA LEU A 19 -11.52 -1.47 -6.02
C LEU A 19 -12.77 -0.83 -6.63
N GLU A 20 -13.79 -0.54 -5.81
CA GLU A 20 -15.02 0.15 -6.23
C GLU A 20 -14.72 1.47 -6.93
N LYS A 21 -13.82 2.29 -6.38
CA LYS A 21 -13.43 3.56 -7.02
C LYS A 21 -12.56 3.36 -8.25
N TYR A 22 -11.62 2.41 -8.19
CA TYR A 22 -10.67 2.20 -9.27
C TYR A 22 -11.34 1.61 -10.52
N TYR A 23 -12.30 0.71 -10.32
CA TYR A 23 -13.04 0.01 -11.38
C TYR A 23 -14.49 0.53 -11.55
N ASP A 24 -14.83 1.71 -10.99
CA ASP A 24 -16.18 2.29 -11.08
C ASP A 24 -16.72 2.34 -12.52
N ASP A 25 -15.84 2.66 -13.47
CA ASP A 25 -16.21 2.77 -14.88
C ASP A 25 -16.72 1.45 -15.49
N ILE A 26 -16.20 0.29 -15.07
CA ILE A 26 -16.64 -1.02 -15.56
C ILE A 26 -17.74 -1.63 -14.68
N LEU A 27 -17.70 -1.36 -13.37
CA LEU A 27 -18.66 -1.90 -12.40
C LEU A 27 -20.04 -1.24 -12.50
N ARG A 28 -20.09 0.04 -12.88
CA ARG A 28 -21.33 0.82 -12.90
C ARG A 28 -22.22 0.51 -14.10
N GLY A 29 -21.63 0.04 -15.20
CA GLY A 29 -22.34 -0.18 -16.46
C GLY A 29 -22.85 1.12 -17.09
N GLU A 30 -23.84 0.98 -17.99
CA GLU A 30 -24.44 2.10 -18.69
C GLU A 30 -25.90 2.31 -18.29
N LYS A 31 -26.24 3.56 -18.00
CA LYS A 31 -27.62 3.93 -17.69
C LYS A 31 -28.50 3.78 -18.92
N GLY A 32 -29.66 3.17 -18.71
CA GLY A 32 -30.77 3.26 -19.64
C GLY A 32 -31.51 4.58 -19.51
N GLY A 33 -32.61 4.70 -20.23
CA GLY A 33 -33.45 5.89 -20.20
C GLY A 33 -34.86 5.57 -20.64
N LYS A 34 -35.82 6.38 -20.18
CA LYS A 34 -37.18 6.38 -20.71
C LYS A 34 -37.54 7.79 -21.15
N GLU A 35 -38.08 7.92 -22.36
CA GLU A 35 -38.76 9.13 -22.79
C GLU A 35 -40.24 8.93 -22.50
N VAL A 36 -40.81 9.80 -21.67
CA VAL A 36 -42.20 9.71 -21.23
C VAL A 36 -42.95 10.97 -21.64
N GLU A 37 -44.15 10.78 -22.16
CA GLU A 37 -45.10 11.86 -22.36
C GLU A 37 -45.75 12.18 -21.01
N VAL A 38 -45.83 13.47 -20.68
CA VAL A 38 -46.44 13.97 -19.44
C VAL A 38 -47.56 14.93 -19.75
N ASP A 39 -48.60 14.93 -18.92
CA ASP A 39 -49.70 15.91 -19.02
C ASP A 39 -49.32 17.27 -18.41
N ALA A 40 -50.26 18.22 -18.45
CA ALA A 40 -50.06 19.57 -17.91
C ALA A 40 -49.84 19.61 -16.38
N LEU A 41 -50.15 18.52 -15.67
CA LEU A 41 -49.92 18.34 -14.23
C LEU A 41 -48.61 17.57 -13.94
N GLY A 42 -47.90 17.13 -14.97
CA GLY A 42 -46.65 16.38 -14.88
C GLY A 42 -46.83 14.87 -14.63
N GLN A 43 -48.03 14.32 -14.84
CA GLN A 43 -48.28 12.89 -14.67
C GLN A 43 -47.84 12.14 -15.94
N GLU A 44 -47.19 10.99 -15.78
CA GLU A 44 -46.77 10.14 -16.90
C GLU A 44 -47.99 9.54 -17.61
N VAL A 45 -48.15 9.83 -18.90
CA VAL A 45 -49.28 9.38 -19.73
C VAL A 45 -48.88 8.20 -20.61
N ALA A 46 -47.67 8.21 -21.17
CA ALA A 46 -47.14 7.14 -22.01
C ALA A 46 -45.60 7.11 -22.00
N THR A 47 -45.00 5.94 -22.28
CA THR A 47 -43.56 5.83 -22.57
C THR A 47 -43.36 5.74 -24.08
N LEU A 48 -42.66 6.71 -24.65
CA LEU A 48 -42.41 6.84 -26.09
C LEU A 48 -41.17 6.05 -26.53
N LEU A 49 -40.12 6.10 -25.72
CA LEU A 49 -38.88 5.40 -25.98
C LEU A 49 -38.36 4.79 -24.69
N TYR A 50 -37.88 3.55 -24.76
CA TYR A 50 -37.22 2.89 -23.65
C TYR A 50 -35.87 2.34 -24.11
N GLN A 51 -34.81 2.86 -23.50
CA GLN A 51 -33.46 2.33 -23.62
C GLN A 51 -33.16 1.51 -22.36
N LYS A 52 -32.93 0.21 -22.54
CA LYS A 52 -32.60 -0.69 -21.44
C LYS A 52 -31.19 -0.35 -20.89
N PRO A 53 -31.00 -0.33 -19.56
CA PRO A 53 -29.66 -0.20 -18.98
C PRO A 53 -28.79 -1.43 -19.30
N ILE A 54 -27.48 -1.20 -19.36
CA ILE A 54 -26.48 -2.26 -19.51
C ILE A 54 -25.83 -2.45 -18.13
N PRO A 55 -25.96 -3.62 -17.50
CA PRO A 55 -25.27 -3.92 -16.25
C PRO A 55 -23.75 -3.76 -16.40
N GLY A 56 -23.08 -3.39 -15.32
CA GLY A 56 -21.63 -3.42 -15.26
C GLY A 56 -21.07 -4.83 -15.30
N GLU A 57 -19.76 -4.91 -15.44
CA GLU A 57 -19.03 -6.17 -15.49
C GLU A 57 -18.74 -6.71 -14.08
N ASP A 58 -18.67 -8.03 -13.95
CA ASP A 58 -18.23 -8.69 -12.72
C ASP A 58 -16.70 -8.61 -12.61
N LEU A 59 -16.21 -8.30 -11.41
CA LEU A 59 -14.78 -8.28 -11.11
C LEU A 59 -14.39 -9.52 -10.30
N VAL A 60 -13.54 -10.38 -10.88
CA VAL A 60 -12.95 -11.53 -10.18
C VAL A 60 -11.62 -11.11 -9.55
N LEU A 61 -11.52 -11.28 -8.23
CA LEU A 61 -10.34 -10.91 -7.46
C LEU A 61 -9.43 -12.11 -7.20
N THR A 62 -8.17 -11.81 -6.95
CA THR A 62 -7.14 -12.79 -6.52
C THR A 62 -7.13 -13.02 -5.01
N ILE A 63 -7.94 -12.26 -4.26
CA ILE A 63 -8.05 -12.35 -2.81
C ILE A 63 -8.63 -13.71 -2.42
N ASP A 64 -7.87 -14.45 -1.61
CA ASP A 64 -8.35 -15.61 -0.90
C ASP A 64 -9.07 -15.14 0.38
N ARG A 65 -10.37 -15.40 0.43
CA ARG A 65 -11.22 -14.96 1.55
C ARG A 65 -10.75 -15.54 2.88
N ASP A 66 -10.33 -16.80 2.91
CA ASP A 66 -9.99 -17.48 4.16
C ASP A 66 -8.63 -16.99 4.68
N LEU A 67 -7.66 -16.70 3.78
CA LEU A 67 -6.41 -16.02 4.14
C LEU A 67 -6.65 -14.58 4.63
N GLN A 68 -7.53 -13.82 3.98
CA GLN A 68 -7.90 -12.48 4.41
C GLN A 68 -8.47 -12.49 5.83
N LEU A 69 -9.45 -13.35 6.10
CA LEU A 69 -10.07 -13.50 7.42
C LEU A 69 -9.07 -13.96 8.48
N TYR A 70 -8.18 -14.89 8.13
CA TYR A 70 -7.13 -15.33 9.04
C TYR A 70 -6.18 -14.18 9.41
N GLY A 71 -5.73 -13.40 8.43
CA GLY A 71 -4.88 -12.24 8.68
C GLY A 71 -5.58 -11.15 9.51
N GLU A 72 -6.88 -10.92 9.29
CA GLU A 72 -7.68 -10.01 10.12
C GLU A 72 -7.75 -10.45 11.58
N ASN A 73 -7.90 -11.75 11.83
CA ASN A 73 -7.91 -12.30 13.18
C ASN A 73 -6.54 -12.17 13.86
N LEU A 74 -5.43 -12.36 13.13
CA LEU A 74 -4.08 -12.16 13.67
C LEU A 74 -3.81 -10.72 14.14
N LEU A 75 -4.52 -9.75 13.54
CA LEU A 75 -4.42 -8.33 13.84
C LEU A 75 -5.60 -7.79 14.66
N PHE A 76 -6.45 -8.65 15.24
CA PHE A 76 -7.69 -8.22 15.90
C PHE A 76 -7.50 -7.09 16.94
N ASP A 77 -6.48 -7.20 17.78
CA ASP A 77 -6.12 -6.23 18.83
C ASP A 77 -4.87 -5.40 18.48
N LYS A 78 -4.43 -5.43 17.22
CA LYS A 78 -3.18 -4.81 16.77
C LYS A 78 -3.44 -3.77 15.68
N LYS A 79 -2.54 -2.80 15.63
CA LYS A 79 -2.50 -1.78 14.58
C LYS A 79 -1.45 -2.19 13.58
N GLY A 80 -1.83 -2.38 12.32
CA GLY A 80 -0.89 -2.85 11.32
C GLY A 80 -1.54 -3.27 10.02
N SER A 81 -0.71 -3.85 9.16
CA SER A 81 -1.10 -4.36 7.87
C SER A 81 -0.43 -5.70 7.62
N ILE A 82 -1.12 -6.58 6.90
CA ILE A 82 -0.53 -7.80 6.32
C ILE A 82 -0.82 -7.77 4.82
N VAL A 83 0.22 -8.01 4.02
CA VAL A 83 0.11 -8.20 2.57
C VAL A 83 0.62 -9.60 2.28
N VAL A 84 -0.21 -10.42 1.63
CA VAL A 84 0.18 -11.74 1.14
C VAL A 84 0.15 -11.69 -0.38
N SER A 85 1.27 -11.97 -1.01
CA SER A 85 1.38 -12.01 -2.46
C SER A 85 1.97 -13.33 -2.96
N ASN A 86 1.59 -13.71 -4.17
CA ASN A 86 2.22 -14.78 -4.90
C ASN A 86 3.49 -14.24 -5.59
N PRO A 87 4.70 -14.68 -5.20
CA PRO A 87 5.94 -14.12 -5.73
C PRO A 87 6.18 -14.45 -7.21
N ASN A 88 5.47 -15.43 -7.78
CA ASN A 88 5.69 -15.85 -9.16
C ASN A 88 4.94 -14.99 -10.18
N ASN A 89 3.84 -14.35 -9.78
CA ASN A 89 2.96 -13.59 -10.68
C ASN A 89 2.47 -12.25 -10.09
N GLY A 90 2.78 -11.94 -8.84
CA GLY A 90 2.43 -10.68 -8.20
C GLY A 90 0.98 -10.58 -7.71
N GLU A 91 0.19 -11.66 -7.79
CA GLU A 91 -1.18 -11.66 -7.28
C GLU A 91 -1.22 -11.34 -5.78
N ILE A 92 -2.19 -10.54 -5.37
CA ILE A 92 -2.43 -10.22 -3.96
C ILE A 92 -3.50 -11.16 -3.43
N LEU A 93 -3.10 -12.08 -2.55
CA LEU A 93 -3.99 -13.08 -1.97
C LEU A 93 -4.67 -12.57 -0.70
N ALA A 94 -4.06 -11.62 0.01
CA ALA A 94 -4.69 -10.93 1.14
C ALA A 94 -4.10 -9.52 1.30
N LEU A 95 -4.96 -8.56 1.61
CA LEU A 95 -4.62 -7.16 1.88
C LEU A 95 -5.36 -6.72 3.14
N VAL A 96 -4.75 -7.01 4.29
CA VAL A 96 -5.36 -6.82 5.61
C VAL A 96 -4.87 -5.52 6.22
N ASN A 97 -5.79 -4.75 6.80
CA ASN A 97 -5.51 -3.50 7.49
C ASN A 97 -6.30 -3.42 8.79
N ARG A 98 -5.63 -3.10 9.90
CA ARG A 98 -6.27 -2.89 11.21
C ARG A 98 -5.71 -1.64 11.91
N PRO A 99 -6.55 -0.88 12.64
CA PRO A 99 -8.01 -1.02 12.71
C PRO A 99 -8.70 -0.71 11.37
N SER A 100 -9.91 -1.23 11.22
CA SER A 100 -10.75 -1.10 10.03
C SER A 100 -12.16 -0.65 10.43
N PHE A 101 -13.04 -0.47 9.45
CA PHE A 101 -14.43 -0.10 9.62
C PHE A 101 -15.32 -0.97 8.73
N SER A 102 -16.63 -1.03 9.03
CA SER A 102 -17.59 -1.70 8.15
C SER A 102 -17.96 -0.77 6.98
N PRO A 103 -17.73 -1.17 5.71
CA PRO A 103 -18.13 -0.37 4.55
C PRO A 103 -19.64 -0.13 4.48
N ASN A 104 -20.45 -1.01 5.08
CA ASN A 104 -21.90 -0.88 5.13
C ASN A 104 -22.37 0.40 5.85
N LEU A 105 -21.51 1.02 6.67
CA LEU A 105 -21.78 2.33 7.27
C LEU A 105 -21.92 3.44 6.21
N PHE A 106 -21.33 3.27 5.02
CA PHE A 106 -21.35 4.26 3.95
C PHE A 106 -22.35 3.95 2.83
N ALA A 107 -22.81 2.70 2.72
CA ALA A 107 -23.61 2.22 1.58
C ALA A 107 -24.90 3.04 1.37
N ASN A 108 -25.57 3.45 2.45
CA ASN A 108 -26.82 4.22 2.42
C ASN A 108 -26.67 5.64 3.02
N GLY A 109 -25.44 6.12 3.13
CA GLY A 109 -25.13 7.35 3.88
C GLY A 109 -24.81 7.06 5.34
N ILE A 110 -23.71 7.65 5.81
CA ILE A 110 -23.20 7.47 7.17
C ILE A 110 -23.88 8.41 8.16
N SER A 111 -24.19 7.91 9.35
CA SER A 111 -24.71 8.74 10.45
C SER A 111 -23.66 9.76 10.90
N SER A 112 -24.09 10.91 11.41
CA SER A 112 -23.16 11.93 11.92
C SER A 112 -22.32 11.40 13.10
N SER A 113 -22.90 10.55 13.94
CA SER A 113 -22.18 9.94 15.08
C SER A 113 -21.14 8.92 14.63
N ASP A 114 -21.44 8.06 13.65
CA ASP A 114 -20.45 7.11 13.12
C ASP A 114 -19.34 7.82 12.36
N TRP A 115 -19.69 8.85 11.58
CA TRP A 115 -18.70 9.67 10.90
C TRP A 115 -17.76 10.35 11.90
N GLN A 116 -18.31 10.95 12.96
CA GLN A 116 -17.50 11.57 14.00
C GLN A 116 -16.60 10.53 14.65
N ARG A 117 -17.15 9.38 15.06
CA ARG A 117 -16.38 8.27 15.64
C ARG A 117 -15.20 7.84 14.78
N LEU A 118 -15.41 7.62 13.47
CA LEU A 118 -14.35 7.16 12.57
C LEU A 118 -13.33 8.25 12.22
N SER A 119 -13.77 9.50 12.08
CA SER A 119 -12.92 10.62 11.67
C SER A 119 -12.09 11.21 12.81
N SER A 120 -12.57 11.13 14.05
CA SER A 120 -11.82 11.56 15.24
C SER A 120 -11.03 10.43 15.91
N ASP A 121 -11.07 9.22 15.37
CA ASP A 121 -10.34 8.08 15.91
C ASP A 121 -8.83 8.30 15.74
N ALA A 122 -8.11 8.31 16.86
CA ALA A 122 -6.65 8.49 16.89
C ALA A 122 -5.90 7.32 16.20
N ASP A 123 -6.59 6.22 15.95
CA ASP A 123 -6.04 5.05 15.28
C ASP A 123 -6.36 5.04 13.78
N TYR A 124 -6.89 6.13 13.21
CA TYR A 124 -7.02 6.32 11.76
C TYR A 124 -7.56 5.10 10.99
N PRO A 125 -8.75 4.57 11.33
CA PRO A 125 -9.30 3.36 10.71
C PRO A 125 -9.67 3.55 9.22
N LEU A 126 -9.82 4.79 8.77
CA LEU A 126 -10.11 5.13 7.37
C LEU A 126 -8.88 5.04 6.45
N THR A 127 -7.67 4.96 7.01
CA THR A 127 -6.41 4.94 6.25
C THR A 127 -6.03 3.52 5.87
N ASN A 128 -5.75 3.27 4.59
CA ASN A 128 -5.21 1.99 4.14
C ASN A 128 -3.70 1.92 4.39
N ARG A 129 -3.27 1.25 5.48
CA ARG A 129 -1.85 1.17 5.86
C ARG A 129 -0.99 0.40 4.87
N SER A 130 -1.57 -0.54 4.14
CA SER A 130 -0.84 -1.36 3.17
C SER A 130 -0.31 -0.55 1.99
N VAL A 131 -1.06 0.48 1.57
CA VAL A 131 -0.76 1.27 0.36
C VAL A 131 -0.49 2.75 0.63
N GLN A 132 -0.97 3.29 1.75
CA GLN A 132 -0.77 4.70 2.15
C GLN A 132 0.14 4.83 3.38
N GLY A 133 0.46 3.73 4.06
CA GLY A 133 1.32 3.75 5.23
C GLY A 133 2.77 4.07 4.87
N LEU A 134 3.30 5.15 5.43
CA LEU A 134 4.71 5.51 5.31
C LEU A 134 5.43 5.11 6.60
N TYR A 135 6.19 4.03 6.52
CA TYR A 135 6.99 3.51 7.62
C TYR A 135 8.45 3.48 7.22
N SER A 136 9.33 3.74 8.18
CA SER A 136 10.75 3.42 7.98
C SER A 136 10.86 1.90 7.79
N PRO A 137 11.40 1.40 6.67
CA PRO A 137 11.47 -0.04 6.41
C PRO A 137 12.37 -0.75 7.43
N GLY A 138 13.29 -0.01 8.06
CA GLY A 138 14.21 -0.56 9.04
C GLY A 138 15.13 -1.61 8.42
N SER A 139 15.44 -2.65 9.18
CA SER A 139 16.46 -3.63 8.77
C SER A 139 16.05 -4.52 7.60
N ILE A 140 14.78 -4.57 7.19
CA ILE A 140 14.37 -5.33 6.01
C ILE A 140 15.05 -4.81 4.73
N PHE A 141 15.38 -3.51 4.71
CA PHE A 141 16.03 -2.86 3.56
C PHE A 141 17.50 -3.29 3.38
N LYS A 142 18.11 -3.92 4.40
CA LYS A 142 19.48 -4.46 4.32
C LYS A 142 19.66 -5.47 3.20
N VAL A 143 18.59 -6.20 2.83
CA VAL A 143 18.62 -7.13 1.69
C VAL A 143 18.88 -6.37 0.39
N VAL A 144 18.14 -5.26 0.15
CA VAL A 144 18.32 -4.42 -1.03
C VAL A 144 19.71 -3.79 -1.05
N THR A 145 20.16 -3.26 0.10
CA THR A 145 21.51 -2.68 0.22
C THR A 145 22.61 -3.72 -0.03
N ALA A 146 22.43 -4.95 0.44
CA ALA A 146 23.38 -6.03 0.22
C ALA A 146 23.50 -6.42 -1.25
N ILE A 147 22.36 -6.56 -1.95
CA ILE A 147 22.34 -6.86 -3.39
C ILE A 147 23.06 -5.75 -4.16
N ALA A 148 22.70 -4.49 -3.92
CA ALA A 148 23.36 -3.36 -4.57
C ALA A 148 24.88 -3.35 -4.31
N ALA A 149 25.31 -3.60 -3.07
CA ALA A 149 26.73 -3.62 -2.72
C ALA A 149 27.51 -4.75 -3.43
N LEU A 150 26.86 -5.90 -3.68
CA LEU A 150 27.44 -7.00 -4.45
C LEU A 150 27.52 -6.68 -5.94
N GLU A 151 26.43 -6.18 -6.53
CA GLU A 151 26.38 -5.81 -7.96
C GLU A 151 27.38 -4.71 -8.30
N GLU A 152 27.57 -3.77 -7.38
CA GLU A 152 28.48 -2.65 -7.53
C GLU A 152 29.95 -2.99 -7.19
N GLY A 153 30.24 -4.23 -6.79
CA GLY A 153 31.57 -4.69 -6.43
C GLY A 153 32.15 -4.02 -5.17
N VAL A 154 31.30 -3.42 -4.33
CA VAL A 154 31.72 -2.79 -3.05
C VAL A 154 32.14 -3.85 -2.04
N THR A 155 31.52 -5.03 -2.12
CA THR A 155 31.86 -6.21 -1.34
C THR A 155 31.68 -7.46 -2.19
N ASP A 156 32.19 -8.59 -1.71
CA ASP A 156 31.89 -9.92 -2.23
C ASP A 156 31.44 -10.84 -1.09
N ARG A 157 31.13 -12.12 -1.42
CA ARG A 157 30.68 -13.11 -0.43
C ARG A 157 31.75 -13.52 0.60
N LYS A 158 33.03 -13.30 0.30
CA LYS A 158 34.18 -13.71 1.13
C LYS A 158 34.67 -12.58 2.02
N ARG A 159 34.52 -11.32 1.60
CA ARG A 159 34.91 -10.14 2.36
C ARG A 159 34.22 -10.14 3.72
N LYS A 160 35.03 -10.01 4.77
CA LYS A 160 34.55 -9.89 6.15
C LYS A 160 34.71 -8.47 6.66
N ILE A 161 33.75 -8.03 7.48
CA ILE A 161 33.77 -6.75 8.19
C ILE A 161 33.64 -7.03 9.68
N TYR A 162 34.49 -6.39 10.48
CA TYR A 162 34.46 -6.54 11.93
C TYR A 162 33.47 -5.56 12.56
N CYS A 163 32.58 -6.06 13.40
CA CYS A 163 31.65 -5.28 14.20
C CYS A 163 32.06 -5.33 15.68
N SER A 164 32.57 -4.20 16.19
CA SER A 164 32.89 -3.99 17.62
C SER A 164 31.68 -3.57 18.46
N GLY A 165 30.53 -3.28 17.84
CA GLY A 165 29.32 -2.80 18.53
C GLY A 165 29.05 -1.30 18.32
N SER A 166 30.06 -0.54 17.90
CA SER A 166 29.94 0.87 17.51
C SER A 166 30.79 1.18 16.29
N PHE A 167 30.50 2.30 15.64
CA PHE A 167 31.18 2.79 14.45
C PHE A 167 31.20 4.31 14.46
N GLU A 168 32.38 4.91 14.34
CA GLU A 168 32.52 6.36 14.29
C GLU A 168 32.67 6.85 12.85
N LEU A 169 31.90 7.86 12.50
CA LEU A 169 31.99 8.55 11.22
C LEU A 169 31.77 10.05 11.42
N ALA A 170 32.75 10.85 10.99
CA ALA A 170 32.69 12.32 11.04
C ALA A 170 32.34 12.89 12.43
N GLY A 171 32.90 12.30 13.50
CA GLY A 171 32.66 12.73 14.88
C GLY A 171 31.31 12.28 15.47
N GLN A 172 30.52 11.48 14.74
CA GLN A 172 29.31 10.84 15.25
C GLN A 172 29.53 9.35 15.47
N VAL A 173 29.00 8.83 16.59
CA VAL A 173 29.05 7.41 16.92
C VAL A 173 27.71 6.77 16.58
N PHE A 174 27.75 5.76 15.71
CA PHE A 174 26.63 4.91 15.36
C PHE A 174 26.74 3.57 16.08
N THR A 175 25.65 3.11 16.68
CA THR A 175 25.65 1.88 17.49
C THR A 175 25.01 0.71 16.75
N CYS A 176 25.49 -0.49 17.08
CA CYS A 176 24.80 -1.73 16.76
C CYS A 176 23.77 -2.05 17.84
N TRP A 177 22.72 -2.77 17.47
CA TRP A 177 21.78 -3.32 18.45
C TRP A 177 22.44 -4.31 19.44
N LYS A 178 23.58 -4.92 19.03
CA LYS A 178 24.41 -5.75 19.88
C LYS A 178 25.65 -4.95 20.30
N GLU A 179 25.62 -4.44 21.53
CA GLU A 179 26.67 -3.57 22.08
C GLU A 179 28.03 -4.26 22.19
N THR A 180 28.06 -5.57 22.45
CA THR A 180 29.30 -6.36 22.50
C THR A 180 29.90 -6.63 21.11
N GLY A 181 29.22 -6.21 20.04
CA GLY A 181 29.60 -6.50 18.68
C GLY A 181 29.26 -7.91 18.20
N HIS A 182 29.43 -8.10 16.89
CA HIS A 182 29.16 -9.35 16.19
C HIS A 182 30.44 -10.06 15.70
N GLY A 183 31.62 -9.49 15.99
CA GLY A 183 32.87 -10.02 15.49
C GLY A 183 33.00 -9.86 13.97
N SER A 184 33.71 -10.79 13.33
CA SER A 184 33.97 -10.76 11.89
C SER A 184 32.84 -11.41 11.10
N LEU A 185 32.12 -10.62 10.30
CA LEU A 185 30.93 -11.04 9.57
C LEU A 185 31.16 -10.99 8.06
N SER A 186 30.68 -12.01 7.34
CA SER A 186 30.43 -11.92 5.89
C SER A 186 29.14 -11.15 5.60
N ILE A 187 28.81 -10.91 4.32
CA ILE A 187 27.53 -10.30 3.94
C ILE A 187 26.32 -11.15 4.35
N VAL A 188 26.46 -12.48 4.28
CA VAL A 188 25.41 -13.42 4.69
C VAL A 188 25.18 -13.30 6.19
N ASP A 189 26.26 -13.27 6.98
CA ASP A 189 26.17 -13.11 8.43
C ASP A 189 25.63 -11.73 8.81
N GLY A 190 26.02 -10.69 8.06
CA GLY A 190 25.55 -9.32 8.24
C GLY A 190 24.03 -9.19 8.10
N ILE A 191 23.44 -9.87 7.11
CA ILE A 191 21.98 -9.96 6.94
C ILE A 191 21.37 -10.81 8.07
N ALA A 192 21.91 -12.02 8.32
CA ALA A 192 21.36 -12.97 9.29
C ALA A 192 21.31 -12.39 10.72
N HIS A 193 22.33 -11.64 11.11
CA HIS A 193 22.40 -10.96 12.41
C HIS A 193 21.91 -9.51 12.37
N SER A 194 21.40 -9.04 11.23
CA SER A 194 20.95 -7.66 11.06
C SER A 194 21.98 -6.64 11.59
N CYS A 195 23.27 -6.85 11.30
CA CYS A 195 24.35 -6.07 11.90
C CYS A 195 24.39 -4.63 11.34
N ASN A 196 24.12 -3.61 12.16
CA ASN A 196 24.15 -2.21 11.70
C ASN A 196 25.55 -1.79 11.21
N ILE A 197 26.59 -2.15 11.95
CA ILE A 197 27.97 -1.74 11.65
C ILE A 197 28.44 -2.28 10.30
N TYR A 198 28.03 -3.50 9.96
CA TYR A 198 28.32 -4.08 8.65
C TYR A 198 27.81 -3.17 7.52
N PHE A 199 26.53 -2.78 7.59
CA PHE A 199 25.89 -1.94 6.57
C PHE A 199 26.36 -0.48 6.59
N TYR A 200 26.69 0.10 7.75
CA TYR A 200 27.35 1.42 7.82
C TYR A 200 28.73 1.40 7.17
N THR A 201 29.49 0.32 7.37
CA THR A 201 30.81 0.17 6.75
C THR A 201 30.71 0.03 5.24
N LEU A 202 29.72 -0.73 4.74
CA LEU A 202 29.42 -0.79 3.30
C LEU A 202 29.08 0.58 2.73
N GLY A 203 28.25 1.36 3.43
CA GLY A 203 27.90 2.72 3.03
C GLY A 203 29.13 3.65 2.97
N LYS A 204 30.03 3.59 3.96
CA LYS A 204 31.26 4.39 4.01
C LYS A 204 32.26 4.03 2.90
N ALA A 205 32.33 2.75 2.50
CA ALA A 205 33.32 2.29 1.53
C ALA A 205 33.14 2.90 0.13
N ARG A 206 32.00 3.55 -0.15
CA ARG A 206 31.82 4.34 -1.38
C ARG A 206 32.05 5.83 -1.15
N ASN A 207 32.96 6.40 -1.95
CA ASN A 207 33.09 7.85 -2.13
C ASN A 207 31.77 8.42 -2.64
N SER A 208 31.36 9.56 -2.07
CA SER A 208 30.08 10.28 -2.18
C SER A 208 29.64 10.75 -3.59
N LYS A 209 30.22 10.23 -4.68
CA LYS A 209 29.93 10.66 -6.07
C LYS A 209 29.16 9.65 -6.94
N LYS A 210 28.90 8.42 -6.47
CA LYS A 210 28.30 7.37 -7.34
C LYS A 210 27.24 6.51 -6.67
N ILE A 211 26.67 6.95 -5.56
CA ILE A 211 25.42 6.35 -5.14
C ILE A 211 24.32 6.93 -6.04
N LYS A 212 24.12 6.34 -7.23
CA LYS A 212 22.75 6.00 -7.59
C LYS A 212 22.40 4.98 -6.50
N ILE A 213 21.82 5.45 -5.38
CA ILE A 213 20.94 4.56 -4.64
C ILE A 213 20.05 4.11 -5.77
N LEU A 214 19.95 2.80 -6.01
CA LEU A 214 18.81 2.29 -6.76
C LEU A 214 17.64 2.95 -6.07
N CYS A 215 17.21 4.10 -6.60
CA CYS A 215 16.47 5.05 -5.79
C CYS A 215 15.29 4.24 -5.32
N ILE A 216 14.83 4.48 -4.10
CA ILE A 216 13.61 3.83 -3.59
C ILE A 216 12.55 3.76 -4.70
N ASN A 217 12.50 4.78 -5.57
CA ASN A 217 11.77 4.80 -6.84
C ASN A 217 12.02 3.66 -7.85
N ASP A 218 13.25 3.29 -8.22
CA ASP A 218 13.48 2.27 -9.27
C ASP A 218 13.18 0.85 -8.76
N ALA A 219 13.49 0.54 -7.49
CA ALA A 219 13.16 -0.75 -6.91
C ALA A 219 11.66 -0.86 -6.53
N ILE A 220 11.04 0.20 -6.00
CA ILE A 220 9.62 0.18 -5.61
C ILE A 220 8.70 0.32 -6.83
N LYS A 221 9.03 1.15 -7.84
CA LYS A 221 8.22 1.26 -9.07
C LYS A 221 8.13 -0.06 -9.83
N VAL A 222 9.19 -0.86 -9.83
CA VAL A 222 9.21 -2.16 -10.50
C VAL A 222 8.42 -3.23 -9.73
N ILE A 223 8.31 -3.12 -8.40
CA ILE A 223 7.72 -4.16 -7.55
C ILE A 223 6.22 -3.96 -7.30
N THR A 224 5.73 -2.73 -7.10
CA THR A 224 4.36 -2.56 -6.57
C THR A 224 3.31 -2.16 -7.58
N GLY A 225 3.66 -1.47 -8.68
CA GLY A 225 2.65 -0.87 -9.59
C GLY A 225 1.68 0.13 -8.93
N ILE A 226 1.82 0.36 -7.62
CA ILE A 226 1.00 1.21 -6.77
C ILE A 226 1.81 2.48 -6.49
N ILE A 227 1.34 3.57 -7.09
CA ILE A 227 2.00 4.88 -7.08
C ILE A 227 2.01 5.44 -5.66
N ASN A 228 3.19 5.82 -5.18
CA ASN A 228 3.41 7.07 -4.45
C ASN A 228 4.91 7.46 -4.53
N ASN A 229 5.20 8.68 -5.00
CA ASN A 229 6.53 9.27 -4.98
C ASN A 229 6.94 9.50 -3.52
N ILE A 230 7.94 8.76 -3.03
CA ILE A 230 8.36 8.83 -1.61
C ILE A 230 9.58 9.75 -1.38
N CYS A 231 10.15 10.38 -2.41
CA CYS A 231 11.21 11.38 -2.18
C CYS A 231 11.08 12.58 -3.13
N SER A 232 10.86 13.75 -2.54
CA SER A 232 11.29 15.07 -3.04
C SER A 232 12.66 15.39 -2.47
#